data_AF-A0A497FR13-F1
#
_entry.id   AF-A0A497FR13-F1
#
_cell.length_a   1.000
_cell.length_b   1.000
_cell.length_c   1.000
_cell.angle_alpha   90.00
_cell.angle_beta   90.00
_cell.angle_gamma   90.00
#
_symmetry.space_group_name_H-M   'P 1'
#
loop_
_entity.id
_entity.type
_entity.pdbx_description
1 polymer ?
#
loop_
_entity_poly.entity_id
_entity_poly.type
_entity_poly.pdbx_seq_one_letter_code
_entity_poly.pdbx_strand_id
1 'polypeptide(L)'
;MLIYRVKRLERDLMDVDEAYRKLRERYSEEELEKMIEATVKELRYYYVAPKREDAIIYLARKLKFQKPRVPSKRARMVFKGKTWRIRYMKVDNFPDDLEALGRFLEKLEEDGEKIVSVMPAVGPPRIFISIGTSSGLPATVIGFIVISRVGKVEDKQGG
;
A
#
# COMPACT_ATOMS: atom_id res chain seq x y z
N MET A 1 -26.48 7.45 -15.54
CA MET A 1 -25.72 7.58 -16.80
C MET A 1 -24.32 8.04 -16.45
N LEU A 2 -23.36 7.13 -16.55
CA LEU A 2 -22.10 7.09 -15.81
C LEU A 2 -20.95 7.42 -16.77
N ILE A 3 -20.99 8.62 -17.32
CA ILE A 3 -20.02 9.06 -18.32
C ILE A 3 -19.80 10.54 -18.04
N TYR A 4 -18.90 10.88 -17.12
CA TYR A 4 -18.02 12.04 -17.25
C TYR A 4 -17.04 12.03 -16.09
N ARG A 5 -15.77 11.93 -16.45
CA ARG A 5 -14.61 12.36 -15.66
C ARG A 5 -14.18 11.46 -14.50
N VAL A 6 -13.89 10.23 -14.89
CA VAL A 6 -12.71 9.43 -14.48
C VAL A 6 -11.37 10.16 -14.81
N LYS A 7 -11.36 11.46 -15.15
CA LYS A 7 -10.16 12.28 -15.42
C LYS A 7 -9.44 12.76 -14.13
N ARG A 8 -9.51 12.02 -13.02
CA ARG A 8 -8.92 12.46 -11.75
C ARG A 8 -8.07 11.38 -11.06
N LEU A 9 -7.58 10.41 -11.83
CA LEU A 9 -6.58 9.42 -11.39
C LEU A 9 -5.26 9.51 -12.19
N GLU A 10 -5.16 10.41 -13.18
CA GLU A 10 -4.01 10.57 -14.07
C GLU A 10 -2.87 11.41 -13.50
N ARG A 11 -2.34 11.11 -12.31
CA ARG A 11 -1.08 11.79 -11.94
C ARG A 11 0.03 11.00 -11.27
N ASP A 12 -0.14 9.69 -11.05
CA ASP A 12 0.95 8.77 -10.68
C ASP A 12 0.72 7.30 -11.15
N LEU A 13 -0.12 7.08 -12.18
CA LEU A 13 -0.33 5.75 -12.77
C LEU A 13 0.71 5.52 -13.88
N MET A 14 1.52 4.49 -13.76
CA MET A 14 2.37 3.99 -14.85
C MET A 14 1.51 3.78 -16.10
N ASP A 15 1.85 4.46 -17.18
CA ASP A 15 1.16 4.37 -18.47
C ASP A 15 1.21 2.93 -19.02
N VAL A 16 0.10 2.44 -19.57
CA VAL A 16 -0.02 1.03 -20.01
C VAL A 16 0.94 0.72 -21.15
N ASP A 17 1.08 1.66 -22.10
CA ASP A 17 1.95 1.48 -23.25
C ASP A 17 3.41 1.50 -22.80
N GLU A 18 3.77 2.39 -21.87
CA GLU A 18 5.09 2.42 -21.25
C GLU A 18 5.41 1.15 -20.45
N ALA A 19 4.43 0.60 -19.73
CA ALA A 19 4.56 -0.67 -19.01
C ALA A 19 4.79 -1.84 -19.99
N TYR A 20 3.99 -1.89 -21.07
CA TYR A 20 4.10 -2.92 -22.08
C TYR A 20 5.45 -2.85 -22.82
N ARG A 21 5.88 -1.64 -23.20
CA ARG A 21 7.17 -1.39 -23.85
C ARG A 21 8.34 -1.91 -23.02
N LYS A 22 8.36 -1.61 -21.72
CA LYS A 22 9.39 -2.09 -20.77
C LYS A 22 9.41 -3.59 -20.57
N LEU A 23 8.25 -4.24 -20.62
CA LEU A 23 8.15 -5.70 -20.55
C LEU A 23 8.71 -6.33 -21.84
N ARG A 24 8.39 -5.75 -22.99
CA ARG A 24 8.86 -6.22 -24.31
C ARG A 24 10.37 -6.05 -24.53
N GLU A 25 11.01 -5.13 -23.81
CA GLU A 25 12.49 -5.01 -23.79
C GLU A 25 13.17 -6.25 -23.18
N ARG A 26 12.44 -7.09 -22.42
CA ARG A 26 13.00 -8.19 -21.63
C ARG A 26 12.45 -9.57 -21.96
N TYR A 27 11.28 -9.63 -22.58
CA TYR A 27 10.57 -10.87 -22.88
C TYR A 27 10.14 -10.88 -24.34
N SER A 28 10.15 -12.06 -24.96
CA SER A 28 9.54 -12.23 -26.27
C SER A 28 8.02 -12.02 -26.20
N GLU A 29 7.39 -11.73 -27.35
CA GLU A 29 5.93 -11.51 -27.42
C GLU A 29 5.15 -12.72 -26.88
N GLU A 30 5.60 -13.93 -27.20
CA GLU A 30 4.95 -15.18 -26.82
C GLU A 30 5.07 -15.47 -25.31
N GLU A 31 6.21 -15.17 -24.70
CA GLU A 31 6.41 -15.26 -23.25
C GLU A 31 5.56 -14.22 -22.52
N LEU A 32 5.57 -12.99 -23.04
CA LEU A 32 4.81 -11.89 -22.46
C LEU A 32 3.31 -12.17 -22.46
N GLU A 33 2.76 -12.69 -23.55
CA GLU A 33 1.33 -13.00 -23.63
C GLU A 33 0.93 -14.09 -22.63
N LYS A 34 1.74 -15.15 -22.50
CA LYS A 34 1.53 -16.20 -21.49
C LYS A 34 1.54 -15.63 -20.07
N MET A 35 2.45 -14.70 -19.79
CA MET A 35 2.55 -14.05 -18.48
C MET A 35 1.36 -13.12 -18.20
N ILE A 36 0.88 -12.39 -19.21
CA ILE A 36 -0.31 -11.54 -19.09
C ILE A 36 -1.55 -12.38 -18.85
N GLU A 37 -1.76 -13.45 -19.61
CA GLU A 37 -2.90 -14.37 -19.42
C GLU A 37 -2.89 -15.02 -18.03
N ALA A 38 -1.73 -15.45 -17.56
CA ALA A 38 -1.56 -15.99 -16.21
C ALA A 38 -1.93 -14.94 -15.14
N THR A 39 -1.53 -13.68 -15.37
CA THR A 39 -1.83 -12.56 -14.48
C THR A 39 -3.32 -12.22 -14.49
N VAL A 40 -3.99 -12.24 -15.64
CA VAL A 40 -5.46 -12.08 -15.74
C VAL A 40 -6.17 -13.13 -14.90
N LYS A 41 -5.72 -14.40 -14.96
CA LYS A 41 -6.27 -15.49 -14.14
C LYS A 41 -6.07 -15.25 -12.65
N GLU A 42 -4.88 -14.82 -12.24
CA GLU A 42 -4.56 -14.45 -10.86
C GLU A 42 -5.47 -13.32 -10.34
N LEU A 43 -5.70 -12.29 -11.16
CA LEU A 43 -6.53 -11.13 -10.79
C LEU A 43 -8.02 -11.46 -10.65
N ARG A 44 -8.50 -12.57 -11.21
CA ARG A 44 -9.91 -13.00 -11.03
C ARG A 44 -10.27 -13.31 -9.59
N TYR A 45 -9.28 -13.62 -8.75
CA TYR A 45 -9.49 -13.79 -7.32
C TYR A 45 -9.91 -12.48 -6.63
N TYR A 46 -9.44 -11.33 -7.15
CA TYR A 46 -9.67 -10.02 -6.55
C TYR A 46 -10.74 -9.20 -7.29
N TYR A 47 -10.97 -9.48 -8.58
CA TYR A 47 -11.85 -8.70 -9.45
C TYR A 47 -12.76 -9.60 -10.30
N VAL A 48 -14.03 -9.20 -10.45
CA VAL A 48 -15.06 -9.97 -11.19
C VAL A 48 -14.76 -10.07 -12.69
N ALA A 49 -14.02 -9.10 -13.26
CA ALA A 49 -13.61 -9.10 -14.66
C ALA A 49 -12.34 -8.25 -14.84
N PRO A 50 -11.14 -8.77 -14.52
CA PRO A 50 -9.90 -8.03 -14.70
C PRO A 50 -9.62 -7.79 -16.18
N LYS A 51 -9.26 -6.56 -16.55
CA LYS A 51 -8.92 -6.23 -17.92
C LYS A 51 -7.46 -6.59 -18.22
N ARG A 52 -7.14 -6.73 -19.51
CA ARG A 52 -5.77 -7.02 -19.96
C ARG A 52 -4.80 -5.91 -19.54
N GLU A 53 -5.25 -4.66 -19.60
CA GLU A 53 -4.45 -3.49 -19.20
C GLU A 53 -4.09 -3.51 -17.71
N ASP A 54 -5.04 -3.93 -16.85
CA ASP A 54 -4.80 -4.08 -15.42
C ASP A 54 -3.75 -5.17 -15.15
N ALA A 55 -3.81 -6.26 -15.91
CA ALA A 55 -2.83 -7.34 -15.83
C ALA A 55 -1.44 -6.89 -16.29
N ILE A 56 -1.33 -6.05 -17.33
CA ILE A 56 -0.05 -5.49 -17.79
C ILE A 56 0.57 -4.59 -16.72
N ILE A 57 -0.22 -3.68 -16.15
CA ILE A 57 0.25 -2.80 -15.07
C ILE A 57 0.68 -3.63 -13.85
N TYR A 58 -0.14 -4.61 -13.46
CA TYR A 58 0.15 -5.48 -12.34
C TYR A 58 1.41 -6.33 -12.57
N LEU A 59 1.57 -6.90 -13.76
CA LEU A 59 2.73 -7.70 -14.13
C LEU A 59 4.01 -6.85 -14.13
N ALA A 60 3.97 -5.66 -14.72
CA ALA A 60 5.10 -4.72 -14.72
C ALA A 60 5.50 -4.28 -13.30
N ARG A 61 4.53 -4.13 -12.38
CA ARG A 61 4.79 -3.89 -10.95
C ARG A 61 5.39 -5.12 -10.26
N LYS A 62 4.80 -6.30 -10.47
CA LYS A 62 5.19 -7.59 -9.87
C LYS A 62 6.63 -7.98 -10.25
N LEU A 63 7.05 -7.71 -11.48
CA LEU A 63 8.40 -8.00 -11.99
C LEU A 63 9.46 -6.94 -11.63
N LYS A 64 9.13 -5.97 -10.77
CA LYS A 64 10.03 -4.91 -10.23
C LYS A 64 10.57 -3.88 -11.25
N PHE A 65 9.70 -3.08 -11.88
CA PHE A 65 10.12 -1.75 -12.38
C PHE A 65 9.98 -0.64 -11.34
N GLN A 66 10.72 -0.80 -10.24
CA GLN A 66 10.64 -0.10 -8.95
C GLN A 66 9.62 -0.76 -8.00
N LYS A 67 10.12 -1.21 -6.83
CA LYS A 67 9.38 -1.03 -5.57
C LYS A 67 8.74 0.35 -5.71
N PRO A 68 7.40 0.54 -5.74
CA PRO A 68 6.85 1.87 -5.93
C PRO A 68 7.61 2.80 -4.99
N ARG A 69 8.14 3.90 -5.53
CA ARG A 69 8.54 5.04 -4.71
C ARG A 69 7.24 5.57 -4.12
N VAL A 70 6.63 4.79 -3.23
CA VAL A 70 5.69 5.31 -2.26
C VAL A 70 6.55 6.30 -1.50
N PRO A 71 6.29 7.61 -1.60
CA PRO A 71 7.04 8.58 -0.83
C PRO A 71 7.03 8.05 0.60
N SER A 72 8.20 7.99 1.25
CA SER A 72 8.31 7.50 2.62
C SER A 72 7.32 8.32 3.44
N LYS A 73 6.14 7.75 3.69
CA LYS A 73 5.06 8.49 4.31
C LYS A 73 5.57 8.72 5.71
N ARG A 74 5.87 9.98 6.03
CA ARG A 74 6.48 10.31 7.32
C ARG A 74 5.47 9.96 8.39
N ALA A 75 5.71 8.84 9.08
CA ALA A 75 5.00 8.53 10.30
C ALA A 75 5.29 9.67 11.29
N ARG A 76 4.24 10.36 11.74
CA ARG A 76 4.36 11.43 12.72
C ARG A 76 4.68 10.79 14.07
N MET A 77 5.76 11.21 14.71
CA MET A 77 6.02 10.86 16.10
C MET A 77 4.95 11.51 16.99
N VAL A 78 4.14 10.68 17.66
CA VAL A 78 3.10 11.12 18.61
C VAL A 78 3.66 11.16 20.02
N PHE A 79 4.51 10.18 20.36
CA PHE A 79 5.16 10.10 21.66
C PHE A 79 6.60 9.58 21.52
N LYS A 80 7.55 10.21 22.23
CA LYS A 80 8.95 9.81 22.27
C LYS A 80 9.45 9.79 23.71
N GLY A 81 9.33 8.63 24.36
CA GLY A 81 9.94 8.36 25.66
C GLY A 81 11.37 7.84 25.54
N LYS A 82 12.00 7.55 26.70
CA LYS A 82 13.34 6.92 26.75
C LYS A 82 13.34 5.51 26.13
N THR A 83 12.28 4.75 26.36
CA THR A 83 12.16 3.35 25.95
C THR A 83 11.03 3.14 24.93
N TRP A 84 9.96 3.93 25.00
CA TRP A 84 8.77 3.73 24.18
C TRP A 84 8.63 4.83 23.13
N ARG A 85 8.25 4.44 21.91
CA ARG A 85 7.94 5.36 20.81
C ARG A 85 6.55 5.02 20.28
N ILE A 86 5.73 6.04 20.05
CA ILE A 86 4.41 5.89 19.42
C ILE A 86 4.38 6.80 18.19
N ARG A 87 3.99 6.23 17.06
CA ARG A 87 3.94 6.92 15.78
C ARG A 87 2.58 6.72 15.12
N TYR A 88 2.14 7.73 14.40
CA TYR A 88 0.90 7.70 13.63
C TYR A 88 1.22 7.84 12.14
N MET A 89 0.72 6.90 11.34
CA MET A 89 0.81 6.92 9.89
C MET A 89 -0.58 7.13 9.31
N LYS A 90 -0.78 8.23 8.59
CA LYS A 90 -2.07 8.53 7.96
C LYS A 90 -2.30 7.63 6.75
N VAL A 91 -3.53 7.14 6.58
CA VAL A 91 -3.96 6.44 5.37
C VAL A 91 -4.78 7.39 4.50
N ASP A 92 -4.37 7.54 3.24
CA ASP A 92 -5.05 8.28 2.17
C ASP A 92 -5.44 7.35 1.02
N ASN A 93 -4.61 6.34 0.73
CA ASN A 93 -4.88 5.27 -0.25
C ASN A 93 -4.49 3.92 0.38
N PHE A 94 -5.48 3.12 0.76
CA PHE A 94 -5.29 1.95 1.61
C PHE A 94 -4.33 0.90 1.01
N PRO A 95 -4.47 0.44 -0.26
CA PRO A 95 -3.50 -0.47 -0.87
C PRO A 95 -2.04 0.02 -0.84
N ASP A 96 -1.78 1.25 -1.30
CA ASP A 96 -0.41 1.78 -1.38
C ASP A 96 0.18 2.07 0.01
N ASP A 97 -0.67 2.50 0.95
CA ASP A 97 -0.26 2.82 2.32
C ASP A 97 0.02 1.56 3.16
N LEU A 98 -0.58 0.41 2.84
CA LEU A 98 -0.21 -0.86 3.47
C LEU A 98 1.20 -1.29 3.09
N GLU A 99 1.60 -1.13 1.82
CA GLU A 99 2.97 -1.41 1.41
C GLU A 99 3.97 -0.44 2.08
N ALA A 100 3.60 0.84 2.19
CA ALA A 100 4.39 1.81 2.94
C ALA A 100 4.51 1.46 4.43
N LEU A 101 3.43 0.95 5.04
CA LEU A 101 3.45 0.49 6.43
C LEU A 101 4.46 -0.65 6.61
N GLY A 102 4.43 -1.67 5.75
CA GLY A 102 5.33 -2.81 5.83
C GLY A 102 6.80 -2.37 5.82
N ARG A 103 7.19 -1.55 4.82
CA ARG A 103 8.56 -1.02 4.72
C ARG A 103 8.95 -0.12 5.90
N PHE A 104 7.98 0.62 6.44
CA PHE A 104 8.20 1.45 7.61
C PHE A 104 8.52 0.60 8.85
N LEU A 105 7.80 -0.51 9.04
CA LEU A 105 8.05 -1.46 10.14
C LEU A 105 9.41 -2.15 9.99
N GLU A 106 9.74 -2.65 8.79
CA GLU A 106 11.04 -3.24 8.49
C GLU A 106 12.19 -2.28 8.87
N LYS A 107 12.08 -1.01 8.45
CA LYS A 107 13.08 0.00 8.77
C LYS A 107 13.23 0.26 10.27
N LEU A 108 12.13 0.26 11.04
CA LEU A 108 12.20 0.45 12.49
C LEU A 108 12.94 -0.71 13.16
N GLU A 109 12.74 -1.94 12.68
CA GLU A 109 13.45 -3.12 13.17
C GLU A 109 14.94 -3.08 12.80
N GLU A 110 15.27 -2.68 11.57
CA GLU A 110 16.66 -2.41 11.13
C GLU A 110 17.34 -1.33 11.99
N ASP A 111 16.59 -0.30 12.39
CA ASP A 111 17.05 0.78 13.28
C ASP A 111 17.15 0.33 14.77
N GLY A 112 16.90 -0.96 15.07
CA GLY A 112 17.03 -1.55 16.39
C GLY A 112 15.84 -1.33 17.32
N GLU A 113 14.67 -0.96 16.78
CA GLU A 113 13.44 -0.89 17.54
C GLU A 113 12.65 -2.21 17.45
N LYS A 114 12.09 -2.67 18.57
CA LYS A 114 11.15 -3.79 18.57
C LYS A 114 9.73 -3.27 18.36
N ILE A 115 9.05 -3.70 17.30
CA ILE A 115 7.62 -3.42 17.12
C ILE A 115 6.84 -4.20 18.20
N VAL A 116 6.02 -3.49 18.96
CA VAL A 116 5.19 -4.08 20.03
C VAL A 116 3.75 -4.21 19.59
N SER A 117 3.23 -3.22 18.86
CA SER A 117 1.86 -3.25 18.37
C SER A 117 1.67 -2.35 17.16
N VAL A 118 0.79 -2.76 16.25
CA VAL A 118 0.29 -1.97 15.13
C VAL A 118 -1.23 -2.01 15.19
N MET A 119 -1.87 -0.86 15.36
CA MET A 119 -3.31 -0.75 15.54
C MET A 119 -3.91 0.14 14.45
N PRO A 120 -5.05 -0.25 13.84
CA PRO A 120 -5.77 0.65 12.95
C PRO A 120 -6.37 1.80 13.76
N ALA A 121 -6.14 3.02 13.29
CA ALA A 121 -6.91 4.18 13.72
C ALA A 121 -8.15 4.26 12.83
N VAL A 122 -9.32 4.03 13.42
CA VAL A 122 -10.61 4.17 12.76
C VAL A 122 -11.18 5.55 13.02
N GLY A 123 -11.75 6.16 12.00
CA GLY A 123 -12.36 7.48 12.08
C GLY A 123 -13.69 7.53 11.37
N PRO A 124 -14.47 8.61 11.58
CA PRO A 124 -15.66 8.83 10.80
C PRO A 124 -15.28 8.87 9.31
N PRO A 125 -16.05 8.20 8.42
CA PRO A 125 -15.80 8.27 6.99
C PRO A 125 -15.78 9.75 6.57
N ARG A 126 -14.76 10.16 5.82
CA ARG A 126 -14.69 11.52 5.26
C ARG A 126 -15.77 11.66 4.18
N ILE A 127 -17.00 11.90 4.59
CA ILE A 127 -18.06 12.41 3.73
C ILE A 127 -18.05 13.93 3.88
N PHE A 128 -17.99 14.62 2.75
CA PHE A 128 -18.38 16.03 2.67
C PHE A 128 -19.77 16.17 3.29
N ILE A 129 -19.87 16.82 4.46
CA ILE A 129 -21.15 17.12 5.10
C ILE A 129 -21.85 18.18 4.23
N SER A 130 -22.52 17.70 3.20
CA SER A 130 -23.56 18.40 2.48
C SER A 130 -24.56 17.31 2.10
N ILE A 131 -25.80 17.46 2.56
CA ILE A 131 -26.93 16.52 2.52
C ILE A 131 -27.07 15.75 3.84
N GLY A 132 -27.96 16.28 4.69
CA GLY A 132 -28.31 15.74 5.99
C GLY A 132 -28.97 14.36 5.87
N THR A 133 -28.14 13.32 5.97
CA THR A 133 -28.59 11.96 6.28
C THR A 133 -27.61 11.36 7.29
N SER A 134 -28.13 10.81 8.38
CA SER A 134 -27.37 10.00 9.32
C SER A 134 -26.99 8.69 8.64
N SER A 135 -25.90 8.67 7.88
CA SER A 135 -25.49 7.49 7.15
C SER A 135 -24.65 6.59 8.05
N GLY A 136 -25.26 5.47 8.49
CA GLY A 136 -24.63 4.34 9.19
C GLY A 136 -23.57 3.64 8.33
N LEU A 137 -22.49 4.36 8.03
CA LEU A 137 -21.39 3.89 7.21
C LEU A 137 -20.35 3.17 8.06
N PRO A 138 -19.72 2.11 7.51
CA PRO A 138 -18.68 1.37 8.22
C PRO A 138 -17.51 2.30 8.53
N ALA A 139 -16.98 2.17 9.75
CA ALA A 139 -15.80 2.90 10.20
C ALA A 139 -14.65 2.69 9.20
N THR A 140 -14.06 3.78 8.71
CA THR A 140 -12.97 3.72 7.74
C THR A 140 -11.64 3.80 8.47
N VAL A 141 -10.66 3.00 8.05
CA VAL A 141 -9.27 3.11 8.55
C VAL A 141 -8.69 4.43 8.03
N ILE A 142 -8.48 5.37 8.94
CA ILE A 142 -7.90 6.69 8.64
C ILE A 142 -6.38 6.73 8.87
N GLY A 143 -5.82 5.69 9.49
CA GLY A 143 -4.39 5.59 9.76
C GLY A 143 -4.01 4.34 10.54
N PHE A 144 -2.73 4.25 10.88
CA PHE A 144 -2.16 3.22 11.75
C PHE A 144 -1.39 3.88 12.89
N ILE A 145 -1.54 3.33 14.09
CA ILE A 145 -0.74 3.65 15.26
C ILE A 145 0.29 2.53 15.42
N VAL A 146 1.57 2.89 15.40
CA VAL A 146 2.69 1.97 15.59
C VAL A 146 3.32 2.26 16.95
N ILE A 147 3.39 1.24 17.80
CA ILE A 147 4.06 1.28 19.10
C ILE A 147 5.32 0.43 19.01
N SER A 148 6.46 1.03 19.33
CA SER A 148 7.75 0.35 19.33
C SER A 148 8.55 0.66 20.59
N ARG A 149 9.51 -0.22 20.88
CA ARG A 149 10.42 -0.12 22.02
C ARG A 149 11.87 -0.02 21.56
N VAL A 150 12.65 0.83 22.22
CA VAL A 150 14.07 1.05 21.99
C VAL A 150 14.86 0.48 23.17
N GLY A 151 15.86 -0.36 22.90
CA GLY A 151 16.74 -0.93 23.92
C GLY A 151 17.09 -2.40 23.64
N LYS A 152 18.27 -2.83 24.11
CA LYS A 152 18.85 -4.16 23.86
C LYS A 152 17.84 -5.28 24.14
N VAL A 153 17.62 -6.13 23.14
CA VAL A 153 17.18 -7.50 23.36
C VAL A 153 18.39 -8.24 23.93
N GLU A 154 18.45 -8.36 25.26
CA GLU A 154 19.23 -9.45 25.84
C GLU A 154 18.39 -10.71 25.65
N ASP A 155 18.73 -11.48 24.63
CA ASP A 155 18.33 -12.89 24.59
C ASP A 155 19.01 -13.57 25.77
N LYS A 156 18.30 -13.65 26.90
CA LYS A 156 18.63 -14.63 27.93
C LYS A 156 18.22 -16.01 27.41
N GLN A 157 19.04 -16.55 26.52
CA GLN A 157 19.09 -18.00 26.32
C GLN A 157 20.15 -18.58 27.27
N GLY A 158 19.69 -19.44 28.18
CA GLY A 158 20.43 -20.59 28.69
C GLY A 158 21.36 -20.32 29.87
N GLY A 159 20.83 -20.45 31.09
CA GLY A 159 21.59 -20.98 32.22
C GLY A 159 21.40 -22.50 32.27
#